data_AF-A0A927RM22-F1
#
_entry.id   AF-A0A927RM22-F1
#
_cell.length_a   1.000
_cell.length_b   1.000
_cell.length_c   1.000
_cell.angle_alpha   90.00
_cell.angle_beta   90.00
_cell.angle_gamma   90.00
#
_symmetry.space_group_name_H-M   'P 1'
#
loop_
_entity.id
_entity.type
_entity.pdbx_description
1 polymer ?
#
loop_
_entity_poly.entity_id
_entity_poly.type
_entity_poly.pdbx_seq_one_letter_code
_entity_poly.pdbx_strand_id
1 'polypeptide(L)'
;MKKLKRVATLFLSVMMFFSCLFFVGCADESTPGTYHLTHMTFEEGNETVNVNLNILVNMISGYSMQLVLHEDGRAELKQKQENVETITRGSWSERENGDLELLFEDQLTVASRDGTALIIEDETSVMTFRKFFLDFDF
;
A
#
# COMPACT_ATOMS: atom_id res chain seq x y z
N MET A 1 -36.49 33.55 30.28
CA MET A 1 -36.15 32.51 29.28
C MET A 1 -35.43 33.04 28.01
N LYS A 2 -34.60 34.10 28.10
CA LYS A 2 -33.87 34.65 26.92
C LYS A 2 -32.38 34.25 26.85
N LYS A 3 -31.81 33.68 27.92
CA LYS A 3 -30.39 33.27 27.97
C LYS A 3 -30.11 31.87 27.40
N LEU A 4 -31.11 30.98 27.43
CA LEU A 4 -30.95 29.59 26.94
C LEU A 4 -30.92 29.49 25.40
N LYS A 5 -31.55 30.44 24.69
CA LYS A 5 -31.55 30.48 23.22
C LYS A 5 -30.20 30.89 22.63
N ARG A 6 -29.41 31.74 23.33
CA ARG A 6 -28.08 32.16 22.83
C ARG A 6 -27.05 31.04 22.87
N VAL A 7 -27.16 30.12 23.84
CA VAL A 7 -26.22 28.99 23.98
C VAL A 7 -26.50 27.93 22.91
N ALA A 8 -27.77 27.65 22.61
CA ALA A 8 -28.14 26.70 21.56
C ALA A 8 -27.73 27.17 20.16
N THR A 9 -27.81 28.48 19.87
CA THR A 9 -27.34 29.03 18.59
C THR A 9 -25.81 29.04 18.48
N LEU A 10 -25.09 29.23 19.59
CA LEU A 10 -23.62 29.11 19.60
C LEU A 10 -23.18 27.65 19.37
N PHE A 11 -23.87 26.68 19.96
CA PHE A 11 -23.56 25.25 19.79
C PHE A 11 -23.83 24.77 18.36
N LEU A 12 -24.91 25.24 17.73
CA LEU A 12 -25.22 24.92 16.32
C LEU A 12 -24.21 25.57 15.35
N SER A 13 -23.71 26.77 15.67
CA SER A 13 -22.70 27.47 14.87
C SER A 13 -21.30 26.85 14.96
N VAL A 14 -20.97 26.20 16.08
CA VAL A 14 -19.66 25.53 16.28
C VAL A 14 -19.66 24.13 15.64
N MET A 15 -20.80 23.42 15.61
CA MET A 15 -20.92 22.16 14.85
C MET A 15 -20.89 22.34 13.33
N MET A 16 -21.29 23.51 12.81
CA MET A 16 -21.28 23.79 11.36
C MET A 16 -19.90 24.23 10.83
N PHE A 17 -18.93 24.49 11.72
CA PHE A 17 -17.56 24.82 11.35
C PHE A 17 -16.63 23.59 11.31
N PHE A 18 -17.07 22.45 11.86
CA PHE A 18 -16.35 21.18 11.78
C PHE A 18 -16.69 20.35 10.53
N SER A 19 -17.70 20.76 9.74
CA SER A 19 -18.10 20.08 8.50
C SER A 19 -17.43 20.63 7.23
N CYS A 20 -16.65 21.71 7.33
CA CYS A 20 -15.98 22.37 6.18
C CYS A 20 -14.45 22.27 6.20
N LEU A 21 -13.87 21.37 6.99
CA LEU A 21 -12.44 21.03 6.94
C LEU A 21 -12.15 19.72 6.17
N PHE A 22 -13.08 19.29 5.31
CA PHE A 22 -12.73 18.39 4.22
C PHE A 22 -12.41 19.23 2.98
N PHE A 23 -11.36 18.84 2.26
CA PHE A 23 -10.87 19.37 0.98
C PHE A 23 -9.84 20.50 1.02
N VAL A 24 -8.79 20.32 1.82
CA VAL A 24 -7.43 20.43 1.24
C VAL A 24 -6.95 18.99 1.09
N GLY A 25 -6.91 18.51 -0.15
CA GLY A 25 -6.54 17.13 -0.47
C GLY A 25 -5.09 16.85 -0.08
N CYS A 26 -4.89 16.30 1.12
CA CYS A 26 -4.10 15.08 1.20
C CYS A 26 -5.12 13.96 1.00
N ALA A 27 -5.11 13.32 -0.16
CA ALA A 27 -5.57 11.95 -0.19
C ALA A 27 -4.70 11.23 0.83
N ASP A 28 -5.28 10.84 1.96
CA ASP A 28 -4.72 9.78 2.77
C ASP A 28 -4.73 8.56 1.84
N GLU A 29 -3.65 8.33 1.09
CA GLU A 29 -3.44 7.13 0.26
C GLU A 29 -3.17 5.91 1.16
N SER A 30 -3.79 5.87 2.34
CA SER A 30 -3.54 4.88 3.35
C SER A 30 -4.33 3.59 3.03
N THR A 31 -3.56 2.58 2.66
CA THR A 31 -3.46 1.25 3.32
C THR A 31 -4.11 -0.01 2.72
N PRO A 32 -5.20 0.04 1.93
CA PRO A 32 -5.60 -1.11 1.08
C PRO A 32 -5.36 -0.90 -0.42
N GLY A 33 -5.09 -1.97 -1.14
CA GLY A 33 -4.96 -1.95 -2.61
C GLY A 33 -4.03 -3.02 -3.17
N THR A 34 -3.91 -3.02 -4.49
CA THR A 34 -3.00 -3.90 -5.23
C THR A 34 -1.75 -3.12 -5.63
N TYR A 35 -0.60 -3.65 -5.24
CA TYR A 35 0.71 -3.11 -5.55
C TYR A 35 1.46 -4.10 -6.44
N HIS A 36 2.12 -3.60 -7.47
CA HIS A 36 2.87 -4.42 -8.41
C HIS A 36 4.37 -4.24 -8.18
N LEU A 37 5.14 -5.33 -8.23
CA LEU A 37 6.60 -5.23 -8.20
C LEU A 37 7.09 -4.47 -9.43
N THR A 38 7.83 -3.38 -9.20
CA THR A 38 8.34 -2.51 -10.27
C THR A 38 9.85 -2.45 -10.33
N HIS A 39 10.49 -2.72 -9.21
CA HIS A 39 11.93 -2.68 -9.11
C HIS A 39 12.38 -3.67 -8.06
N MET A 40 13.44 -4.40 -8.38
CA MET A 40 14.11 -5.31 -7.47
C MET A 40 15.61 -5.12 -7.63
N THR A 41 16.31 -5.00 -6.52
CA THR A 41 17.76 -5.07 -6.46
C THR A 41 18.13 -6.21 -5.54
N PHE A 42 19.10 -7.04 -5.92
CA PHE A 42 19.62 -8.09 -5.05
C PHE A 42 21.11 -8.32 -5.29
N GLU A 43 21.79 -8.85 -4.29
CA GLU A 43 23.18 -9.27 -4.40
C GLU A 43 23.27 -10.72 -4.90
N GLU A 44 24.03 -10.93 -5.98
CA GLU A 44 24.37 -12.25 -6.49
C GLU A 44 25.89 -12.40 -6.49
N GLY A 45 26.42 -13.03 -5.44
CA GLY A 45 27.87 -13.12 -5.21
C GLY A 45 28.46 -11.77 -4.80
N ASN A 46 29.32 -11.19 -5.65
CA ASN A 46 29.94 -9.88 -5.42
C ASN A 46 29.35 -8.78 -6.33
N GLU A 47 28.26 -9.07 -7.03
CA GLU A 47 27.62 -8.15 -7.97
C GLU A 47 26.23 -7.75 -7.48
N THR A 48 25.86 -6.49 -7.70
CA THR A 48 24.51 -5.97 -7.46
C THR A 48 23.73 -6.05 -8.77
N VAL A 49 22.68 -6.87 -8.78
CA VAL A 49 21.77 -7.00 -9.91
C VAL A 49 20.59 -6.05 -9.70
N ASN A 50 20.31 -5.21 -10.71
CA ASN A 50 19.20 -4.26 -10.68
C ASN A 50 18.20 -4.59 -11.79
N VAL A 51 16.97 -4.89 -11.41
CA VAL A 51 15.90 -5.28 -12.33
C VAL A 51 14.80 -4.24 -12.27
N ASN A 52 14.67 -3.44 -13.33
CA ASN A 52 13.55 -2.52 -13.51
C ASN A 52 12.44 -3.22 -14.29
N LEU A 53 11.36 -3.51 -13.60
CA LEU A 53 10.19 -4.18 -14.13
C LEU A 53 9.10 -3.14 -14.39
N ASN A 54 8.97 -2.67 -15.63
CA ASN A 54 7.72 -2.02 -16.00
C ASN A 54 6.61 -3.08 -16.00
N ILE A 55 5.41 -2.74 -15.49
CA ILE A 55 4.24 -3.64 -15.45
C ILE A 55 3.99 -4.29 -16.81
N LEU A 56 4.11 -3.51 -17.89
CA LEU A 56 3.90 -3.99 -19.25
C LEU A 56 4.92 -5.07 -19.64
N VAL A 57 6.17 -4.93 -19.22
CA VAL A 57 7.23 -5.91 -19.48
C VAL A 57 6.98 -7.20 -18.70
N ASN A 58 6.54 -7.08 -17.45
CA ASN A 58 6.12 -8.22 -16.62
C ASN A 58 4.97 -9.03 -17.25
N MET A 59 3.92 -8.33 -17.70
CA MET A 59 2.79 -9.00 -18.33
C MET A 59 3.19 -9.71 -19.64
N ILE A 60 4.09 -9.13 -20.43
CA ILE A 60 4.58 -9.71 -21.69
C ILE A 60 5.51 -10.90 -21.44
N SER A 61 6.39 -10.81 -20.42
CA SER A 61 7.33 -11.90 -20.07
C SER A 61 6.64 -13.07 -19.37
N GLY A 62 5.35 -12.93 -19.04
CA GLY A 62 4.60 -13.92 -18.28
C GLY A 62 4.95 -13.94 -16.80
N TYR A 63 5.84 -13.06 -16.31
CA TYR A 63 6.19 -12.98 -14.90
C TYR A 63 5.58 -11.73 -14.26
N SER A 64 4.78 -11.89 -13.21
CA SER A 64 4.29 -10.75 -12.43
C SER A 64 4.20 -11.09 -10.96
N MET A 65 4.59 -10.14 -10.11
CA MET A 65 4.40 -10.23 -8.66
C MET A 65 3.53 -9.08 -8.18
N GLN A 66 2.54 -9.40 -7.34
CA GLN A 66 1.58 -8.45 -6.79
C GLN A 66 1.43 -8.66 -5.28
N LEU A 67 1.43 -7.57 -4.53
CA LEU A 67 1.05 -7.54 -3.13
C LEU A 67 -0.34 -6.90 -3.02
N VAL A 68 -1.30 -7.62 -2.47
CA VAL A 68 -2.68 -7.15 -2.26
C VAL A 68 -2.90 -6.97 -0.77
N LEU A 69 -3.23 -5.76 -0.35
CA LEU A 69 -3.59 -5.41 1.03
C LEU A 69 -5.09 -5.16 1.09
N HIS A 70 -5.81 -5.94 1.90
CA HIS A 70 -7.26 -5.81 2.08
C HIS A 70 -7.59 -4.92 3.28
N GLU A 71 -8.74 -4.24 3.24
CA GLU A 71 -9.17 -3.34 4.32
C GLU A 71 -9.37 -4.05 5.68
N ASP A 72 -9.60 -5.36 5.65
CA ASP A 72 -9.79 -6.20 6.85
C ASP A 72 -8.48 -6.70 7.48
N GLY A 73 -7.33 -6.21 7.00
CA GLY A 73 -6.01 -6.61 7.48
C GLY A 73 -5.48 -7.91 6.88
N ARG A 74 -6.18 -8.53 5.92
CA ARG A 74 -5.62 -9.66 5.15
C ARG A 74 -4.66 -9.18 4.07
N ALA A 75 -3.63 -9.98 3.80
CA ALA A 75 -2.68 -9.75 2.71
C ALA A 75 -2.57 -10.97 1.78
N GLU A 76 -2.34 -10.73 0.48
CA GLU A 76 -2.01 -11.77 -0.49
C GLU A 76 -0.77 -11.36 -1.30
N LEU A 77 0.24 -12.22 -1.34
CA LEU A 77 1.36 -12.13 -2.28
C LEU A 77 1.09 -13.08 -3.44
N LYS A 78 0.86 -12.54 -4.63
CA LYS A 78 0.57 -13.29 -5.86
C LYS A 78 1.80 -13.27 -6.74
N GLN A 79 2.28 -14.46 -7.08
CA GLN A 79 3.35 -14.64 -8.05
C GLN A 79 2.78 -15.42 -9.23
N LYS A 80 2.85 -14.82 -10.42
CA LYS A 80 2.48 -15.46 -11.67
C LYS A 80 3.73 -15.68 -12.51
N GLN A 81 3.88 -16.88 -13.02
CA GLN A 81 4.89 -17.24 -14.02
C GLN A 81 4.21 -18.04 -15.12
N GLU A 82 4.16 -17.47 -16.32
CA GLU A 82 3.44 -17.97 -17.48
C GLU A 82 1.96 -18.27 -17.15
N ASN A 83 1.62 -19.56 -16.99
CA ASN A 83 0.28 -20.06 -16.74
C ASN A 83 0.09 -20.58 -15.30
N VAL A 84 1.08 -20.41 -14.43
CA VAL A 84 1.02 -20.83 -13.03
C VAL A 84 0.93 -19.60 -12.15
N GLU A 85 -0.06 -19.59 -11.26
CA GLU A 85 -0.21 -18.57 -10.22
C GLU A 85 -0.08 -19.24 -8.85
N THR A 86 0.80 -18.69 -8.02
CA THR A 86 0.96 -19.04 -6.62
C THR A 86 0.48 -17.86 -5.77
N ILE A 87 -0.34 -18.14 -4.76
CA ILE A 87 -0.85 -17.14 -3.83
C ILE A 87 -0.43 -17.53 -2.41
N THR A 88 0.42 -16.71 -1.81
CA THR A 88 0.76 -16.80 -0.39
C THR A 88 -0.13 -15.85 0.38
N ARG A 89 -0.82 -16.35 1.40
CA ARG A 89 -1.75 -15.56 2.22
C ARG A 89 -1.11 -15.16 3.54
N GLY A 90 -1.46 -13.97 3.99
CA GLY A 90 -0.92 -13.38 5.19
C GLY A 90 -1.85 -12.36 5.80
N SER A 91 -1.29 -11.55 6.70
CA SER A 91 -1.95 -10.40 7.28
C SER A 91 -1.05 -9.18 7.22
N TRP A 92 -1.64 -8.01 7.36
CA TRP A 92 -0.91 -6.77 7.49
C TRP A 92 -1.51 -5.85 8.55
N SER A 93 -0.66 -5.01 9.14
CA SER A 93 -1.05 -3.95 10.05
C SER A 93 -0.16 -2.73 9.89
N GLU A 94 -0.69 -1.56 10.23
CA GLU A 94 0.06 -0.32 10.24
C GLU A 94 0.67 -0.09 11.64
N ARG A 95 1.95 0.26 11.67
CA ARG A 95 2.69 0.64 12.89
C ARG A 95 2.45 2.11 13.23
N GLU A 96 2.76 2.49 14.47
CA GLU A 96 2.65 3.88 14.93
C GLU A 96 3.48 4.89 14.11
N ASN A 97 4.57 4.44 13.50
CA ASN A 97 5.43 5.27 12.65
C ASN A 97 4.98 5.34 11.18
N GLY A 98 3.90 4.66 10.81
CA GLY A 98 3.39 4.59 9.44
C GLY A 98 4.03 3.48 8.58
N ASP A 99 4.94 2.67 9.09
CA ASP A 99 5.39 1.48 8.36
C ASP A 99 4.32 0.39 8.37
N LEU A 100 4.37 -0.52 7.41
CA LEU A 100 3.50 -1.68 7.36
C LEU A 100 4.22 -2.94 7.84
N GLU A 101 3.59 -3.66 8.75
CA GLU A 101 3.97 -5.03 9.08
C GLU A 101 3.22 -5.99 8.17
N LEU A 102 3.95 -6.91 7.55
CA LEU A 102 3.43 -7.97 6.70
C LEU A 102 3.82 -9.30 7.32
N LEU A 103 2.85 -10.18 7.57
CA LEU A 103 3.07 -11.52 8.11
C LEU A 103 2.64 -12.57 7.10
N PHE A 104 3.59 -13.31 6.53
CA PHE A 104 3.36 -14.41 5.59
C PHE A 104 4.08 -15.66 6.08
N GLU A 105 3.40 -16.81 6.16
CA GLU A 105 4.03 -18.10 6.51
C GLU A 105 4.97 -18.03 7.73
N ASP A 106 4.54 -17.33 8.80
CA ASP A 106 5.28 -17.07 10.03
C ASP A 106 6.50 -16.13 9.91
N GLN A 107 6.73 -15.53 8.74
CA GLN A 107 7.74 -14.49 8.52
C GLN A 107 7.14 -13.10 8.62
N LEU A 108 7.69 -12.29 9.53
CA LEU A 108 7.35 -10.89 9.67
C LEU A 108 8.32 -10.04 8.85
N THR A 109 7.77 -9.25 7.93
CA THR A 109 8.49 -8.29 7.10
C THR A 109 7.95 -6.89 7.34
N VAL A 110 8.81 -5.88 7.25
CA VAL A 110 8.42 -4.48 7.39
C VAL A 110 8.57 -3.80 6.04
N ALA A 111 7.51 -3.14 5.60
CA ALA A 111 7.53 -2.31 4.40
C ALA A 111 7.46 -0.84 4.80
N SER A 112 8.40 -0.04 4.30
CA SER A 112 8.33 1.42 4.41
C SER A 112 7.50 2.00 3.27
N ARG A 113 6.86 3.15 3.54
CA ARG A 113 6.09 3.89 2.54
C ARG A 113 6.91 5.01 1.93
N ASP A 114 6.89 5.07 0.60
CA ASP A 114 7.42 6.19 -0.19
C ASP A 114 6.38 6.62 -1.24
N GLY A 115 5.49 7.53 -0.83
CA GLY A 115 4.33 7.94 -1.63
C GLY A 115 3.42 6.75 -1.95
N THR A 116 3.26 6.43 -3.25
CA THR A 116 2.47 5.30 -3.74
C THR A 116 3.21 3.96 -3.73
N ALA A 117 4.45 3.94 -3.24
CA ALA A 117 5.30 2.76 -3.18
C ALA A 117 5.38 2.16 -1.77
N LEU A 118 5.50 0.84 -1.74
CA LEU A 118 5.93 0.05 -0.61
C LEU A 118 7.33 -0.47 -0.91
N ILE A 119 8.29 -0.18 -0.03
CA ILE A 119 9.66 -0.63 -0.14
C ILE A 119 9.89 -1.68 0.95
N ILE A 120 10.26 -2.88 0.52
CA ILE A 120 10.64 -3.99 1.39
C ILE A 120 12.15 -4.18 1.24
N GLU A 121 12.87 -4.04 2.33
CA GLU A 121 14.31 -4.27 2.38
C GLU A 121 14.58 -5.49 3.26
N ASP A 122 15.38 -6.42 2.76
CA ASP A 122 16.01 -7.46 3.55
C ASP A 122 17.54 -7.29 3.49
N GLU A 123 18.29 -8.23 4.08
CA GLU A 123 19.74 -8.13 4.16
C GLU A 123 20.44 -8.07 2.80
N THR A 124 19.84 -8.64 1.75
CA THR A 124 20.50 -8.81 0.44
C THR A 124 19.70 -8.27 -0.73
N SER A 125 18.51 -7.72 -0.48
CA SER A 125 17.59 -7.30 -1.51
C SER A 125 16.69 -6.14 -1.09
N VAL A 126 16.29 -5.38 -2.11
CA VAL A 126 15.34 -4.28 -2.00
C VAL A 126 14.28 -4.49 -3.08
N MET A 127 13.02 -4.57 -2.65
CA MET A 127 11.87 -4.71 -3.52
C MET A 127 10.97 -3.49 -3.41
N THR A 128 10.65 -2.89 -4.55
CA THR A 128 9.70 -1.77 -4.62
C THR A 128 8.42 -2.18 -5.32
N PHE A 129 7.34 -2.19 -4.55
CA PHE A 129 5.98 -2.41 -5.02
C PHE A 129 5.27 -1.08 -5.19
N ARG A 130 4.66 -0.81 -6.35
CA ARG A 130 3.92 0.44 -6.58
C ARG A 130 2.45 0.17 -6.83
N LYS A 131 1.60 0.97 -6.22
CA LYS A 131 0.17 1.03 -6.55
C LYS A 131 0.04 1.77 -7.88
N PHE A 132 -0.62 1.14 -8.86
CA PHE A 132 -0.93 1.77 -10.12
C PHE A 132 -2.43 1.95 -10.24
N PHE A 133 -2.85 3.15 -10.62
CA PHE A 133 -4.25 3.49 -10.90
C PHE A 133 -4.63 3.18 -12.35
N LEU A 134 -3.92 2.25 -12.99
CA LEU A 134 -4.23 1.87 -14.36
C LEU A 134 -5.35 0.84 -14.33
N ASP A 135 -6.58 1.33 -14.38
CA ASP A 135 -7.76 0.56 -14.78
C ASP A 135 -7.55 0.08 -16.21
N PHE A 136 -6.86 -1.05 -16.38
CA PHE A 136 -6.89 -1.78 -17.65
C PHE A 136 -8.11 -2.67 -17.64
N ASP A 137 -9.25 -2.10 -18.02
CA ASP A 137 -10.36 -2.87 -18.55
C ASP A 137 -9.89 -3.49 -19.89
N PHE A 138 -9.54 -4.78 -19.87
CA PHE A 138 -9.37 -5.60 -21.08
C PHE A 138 -10.64 -6.41 -21.35
#